data_AF-A0A535IKG8-F1
#
_entry.id   AF-A0A535IKG8-F1
#
_cell.length_a   1.000
_cell.length_b   1.000
_cell.length_c   1.000
_cell.angle_alpha   90.00
_cell.angle_beta   90.00
_cell.angle_gamma   90.00
#
_symmetry.space_group_name_H-M   'P 1'
#
loop_
_entity.id
_entity.type
_entity.pdbx_description
1 polymer ?
#
loop_
_entity_poly.entity_id
_entity_poly.type
_entity_poly.pdbx_seq_one_letter_code
_entity_poly.pdbx_strand_id
1 'polypeptide(L)'
;MHGENILLLSPCTSVPLCLCGECEERMRIAIVGGGKMGQAVARLAEARGHTILTIVGGAENQGGRALTAERLAGADVAVEFTRPDAVVANLERLIEAGVPAVTGTTGWLDELPRIAALVERRGGALLHAANFSVGVHL
;
A
#
# COMPACT_ATOMS: atom_id res chain seq x y z
N MET A 1 -11.15 11.82 17.42
CA MET A 1 -10.50 11.25 16.22
C MET A 1 -11.21 9.95 15.89
N HIS A 2 -12.19 10.01 15.00
CA HIS A 2 -12.84 8.79 14.47
C HIS A 2 -11.88 8.22 13.41
N GLY A 3 -11.60 6.92 13.46
CA GLY A 3 -10.75 6.26 12.47
C GLY A 3 -11.48 6.18 11.15
N GLU A 4 -11.21 7.11 10.24
CA GLU A 4 -11.79 7.11 8.91
C GLU A 4 -10.98 6.18 8.01
N ASN A 5 -11.63 5.15 7.48
CA ASN A 5 -11.09 4.34 6.40
C ASN A 5 -11.42 5.04 5.08
N ILE A 6 -10.43 5.20 4.22
CA ILE A 6 -10.56 5.92 2.95
C ILE A 6 -10.17 4.98 1.83
N LEU A 7 -11.08 4.75 0.90
CA LEU A 7 -10.83 3.99 -0.31
C LEU A 7 -10.91 4.93 -1.52
N LEU A 8 -9.80 5.07 -2.23
CA LEU A 8 -9.69 5.84 -3.46
C LEU A 8 -9.46 4.86 -4.60
N LEU A 9 -10.43 4.79 -5.51
CA LEU A 9 -10.37 3.98 -6.71
C LEU A 9 -10.63 4.87 -7.91
N SER A 10 -9.83 4.71 -8.95
CA SER A 10 -10.12 5.33 -10.24
C SER A 10 -11.15 4.48 -11.00
N PRO A 11 -12.00 5.07 -11.84
CA PRO A 11 -13.07 4.35 -12.55
C PRO A 11 -12.58 3.26 -13.53
N CYS A 12 -11.27 3.17 -13.78
CA CYS A 12 -10.68 2.23 -14.74
C CYS A 12 -9.82 1.13 -14.07
N THR A 13 -9.82 1.01 -12.74
CA THR A 13 -8.99 0.02 -12.04
C THR A 13 -9.60 -1.38 -12.18
N SER A 14 -9.19 -2.13 -13.19
CA SER A 14 -9.52 -3.55 -13.32
C SER A 14 -8.63 -4.37 -12.37
N VAL A 15 -9.14 -4.63 -11.16
CA VAL A 15 -8.61 -5.75 -10.35
C VAL A 15 -9.13 -7.03 -11.02
N PRO A 16 -8.29 -8.02 -11.35
CA PRO A 16 -8.77 -9.26 -11.94
C PRO A 16 -9.69 -9.96 -10.94
N LEU A 17 -11.01 -9.92 -11.18
CA LEU A 17 -11.98 -10.74 -10.46
C LEU A 17 -11.96 -12.13 -11.08
N CYS A 18 -11.30 -13.09 -10.41
CA CYS A 18 -11.32 -14.49 -10.79
C CYS A 18 -12.68 -15.10 -10.42
N LEU A 19 -13.53 -15.32 -11.44
CA LEU A 19 -14.71 -16.16 -11.35
C LEU A 19 -14.26 -17.62 -11.60
N CYS A 20 -14.60 -18.53 -10.69
CA CYS A 20 -14.45 -20.01 -10.70
C CYS A 20 -13.35 -20.56 -9.77
N GLY A 21 -13.81 -21.12 -8.63
CA GLY A 21 -13.24 -22.22 -7.82
C GLY A 21 -11.72 -22.44 -7.79
N GLU A 22 -11.13 -22.18 -6.62
CA GLU A 22 -9.78 -22.56 -6.17
C GLU A 22 -8.61 -21.92 -6.92
N CYS A 23 -8.42 -20.61 -6.72
CA CYS A 23 -7.13 -19.95 -6.94
C CYS A 23 -6.57 -19.56 -5.56
N GLU A 24 -5.50 -20.19 -5.11
CA GLU A 24 -4.63 -19.56 -4.11
C GLU A 24 -4.02 -18.33 -4.80
N GLU A 25 -4.67 -17.17 -4.69
CA GLU A 25 -4.16 -15.89 -5.21
C GLU A 25 -2.91 -15.49 -4.41
N ARG A 26 -1.77 -16.04 -4.82
CA ARG A 26 -0.43 -15.70 -4.31
C ARG A 26 -0.06 -14.30 -4.80
N MET A 27 -0.44 -13.29 -4.02
CA MET A 27 0.00 -11.92 -4.27
C MET A 27 1.52 -11.75 -4.08
N ARG A 28 2.11 -10.87 -4.88
CA ARG A 28 3.46 -10.34 -4.77
C ARG A 28 3.39 -8.97 -4.08
N ILE A 29 3.85 -8.91 -2.85
CA ILE A 29 3.65 -7.76 -1.97
C ILE A 29 4.97 -7.00 -1.80
N ALA A 30 4.94 -5.69 -2.03
CA ALA A 30 6.01 -4.78 -1.62
C ALA A 30 5.70 -4.22 -0.23
N ILE A 31 6.66 -4.27 0.70
CA ILE A 31 6.52 -3.67 2.03
C ILE A 31 7.29 -2.35 2.07
N VAL A 32 6.59 -1.26 2.31
CA VAL A 32 7.18 0.07 2.48
C VAL A 32 7.17 0.41 3.97
N GLY A 33 8.33 0.32 4.60
CA GLY A 33 8.49 0.45 6.05
C GLY A 33 8.92 -0.85 6.72
N GLY A 34 10.23 -1.12 6.75
CA GLY A 34 10.83 -2.29 7.40
C GLY A 34 10.83 -2.32 8.94
N GLY A 35 9.97 -1.54 9.60
CA GLY A 35 9.82 -1.54 11.06
C GLY A 35 9.05 -2.77 11.59
N LYS A 36 8.72 -2.76 12.89
CA LYS A 36 8.00 -3.89 13.55
C LYS A 36 6.72 -4.29 12.81
N MET A 37 5.91 -3.30 12.41
CA MET A 37 4.65 -3.56 11.71
C MET A 37 4.86 -4.15 10.31
N GLY A 38 5.71 -3.55 9.48
CA GLY A 38 5.98 -4.07 8.14
C GLY A 38 6.57 -5.48 8.16
N GLN A 39 7.45 -5.79 9.14
CA GLN A 39 7.98 -7.13 9.34
C GLN A 39 6.91 -8.14 9.80
N ALA A 40 5.98 -7.72 10.65
CA ALA A 40 4.87 -8.57 11.08
C ALA A 40 3.93 -8.89 9.91
N VAL A 41 3.61 -7.89 9.08
CA VAL A 41 2.81 -8.08 7.86
C VAL A 41 3.53 -9.01 6.89
N ALA A 42 4.83 -8.81 6.66
CA ALA A 42 5.63 -9.65 5.77
C ALA A 42 5.54 -11.13 6.17
N ARG A 43 5.84 -11.43 7.44
CA ARG A 43 5.78 -12.80 7.98
C ARG A 43 4.39 -13.41 7.88
N LEU A 44 3.35 -12.63 8.17
CA LEU A 44 1.97 -13.11 8.13
C LEU A 44 1.49 -13.40 6.69
N ALA A 45 1.94 -12.58 5.74
CA ALA A 45 1.64 -12.76 4.33
C ALA A 45 2.36 -14.00 3.76
N GLU A 46 3.64 -14.19 4.10
CA GLU A 46 4.39 -15.41 3.73
C GLU A 46 3.74 -16.67 4.33
N ALA A 47 3.33 -16.61 5.60
CA ALA A 47 2.62 -17.71 6.26
C ALA A 47 1.26 -18.03 5.62
N ARG A 48 0.69 -17.10 4.86
CA ARG A 48 -0.54 -17.27 4.06
C ARG A 48 -0.28 -17.63 2.60
N GLY A 49 0.97 -17.90 2.23
CA GLY A 49 1.35 -18.32 0.88
C GLY A 49 1.60 -17.18 -0.10
N HIS A 50 1.53 -15.91 0.32
CA HIS A 50 1.92 -14.77 -0.51
C HIS A 50 3.45 -14.63 -0.61
N THR A 51 3.93 -13.85 -1.57
CA THR A 51 5.36 -13.61 -1.80
C THR A 51 5.73 -12.18 -1.46
N ILE A 52 6.76 -11.97 -0.66
CA ILE A 52 7.32 -10.64 -0.41
C ILE A 52 8.33 -10.32 -1.51
N LEU A 53 7.98 -9.37 -2.37
CA LEU A 53 8.83 -8.93 -3.48
C LEU A 53 10.04 -8.14 -2.97
N THR A 54 9.76 -7.21 -2.05
CA THR A 54 10.78 -6.33 -1.48
C THR A 54 10.30 -5.79 -0.14
N ILE A 55 11.25 -5.48 0.74
CA ILE A 55 11.02 -4.72 1.96
C ILE A 55 11.92 -3.50 1.91
N VAL A 56 11.33 -2.32 1.92
CA VAL A 56 12.02 -1.04 1.81
C VAL A 56 12.09 -0.38 3.18
N GLY A 57 13.30 -0.21 3.70
CA GLY A 57 13.55 0.42 5.00
C GLY A 57 13.61 1.95 4.94
N GLY A 58 13.35 2.62 6.08
CA GLY A 58 13.41 4.08 6.15
C GLY A 58 14.80 4.67 5.84
N ALA A 59 15.88 3.96 6.21
CA ALA A 59 17.25 4.44 5.99
C ALA A 59 17.61 4.56 4.49
N GLU A 60 17.10 3.65 3.65
CA GLU A 60 17.34 3.67 2.20
C GLU A 60 16.30 4.50 1.44
N ASN A 61 15.13 4.78 2.04
CA ASN A 61 13.97 5.34 1.35
C ASN A 61 13.66 6.81 1.68
N GLN A 62 14.69 7.63 1.90
CA GLN A 62 14.51 9.07 2.10
C GLN A 62 13.84 9.70 0.86
N GLY A 63 12.70 10.36 1.06
CA GLY A 63 11.93 10.98 -0.03
C GLY A 63 11.41 9.97 -1.08
N GLY A 64 11.16 8.72 -0.69
CA GLY A 64 10.67 7.68 -1.61
C GLY A 64 11.72 7.16 -2.60
N ARG A 65 13.01 7.52 -2.44
CA ARG A 65 14.06 7.23 -3.44
C ARG A 65 14.34 5.75 -3.70
N ALA A 66 13.98 4.86 -2.76
CA ALA A 66 14.16 3.42 -2.92
C ALA A 66 12.92 2.73 -3.54
N LEU A 67 11.83 3.47 -3.77
CA LEU A 67 10.66 2.99 -4.50
C LEU A 67 10.87 3.20 -6.00
N THR A 68 11.80 2.43 -6.56
CA THR A 68 12.13 2.48 -7.99
C THR A 68 11.26 1.51 -8.79
N ALA A 69 11.15 1.73 -10.10
CA ALA A 69 10.41 0.85 -10.99
C ALA A 69 10.91 -0.60 -10.92
N GLU A 70 12.23 -0.81 -10.79
CA GLU A 70 12.84 -2.13 -10.71
C GLU A 70 12.46 -2.87 -9.42
N ARG A 71 12.42 -2.16 -8.29
CA ARG A 71 12.05 -2.75 -6.99
C ARG A 71 10.56 -3.04 -6.88
N LEU A 72 9.74 -2.28 -7.61
CA LEU A 72 8.29 -2.41 -7.65
C LEU A 72 7.80 -3.31 -8.80
N ALA A 73 8.69 -3.75 -9.69
CA ALA A 73 8.34 -4.50 -10.88
C ALA A 73 7.62 -5.82 -10.53
N GLY A 74 6.34 -5.88 -10.91
CA GLY A 74 5.47 -7.03 -10.67
C GLY A 74 4.98 -7.15 -9.23
N ALA A 75 4.97 -6.06 -8.46
CA ALA A 75 4.20 -5.98 -7.23
C ALA A 75 2.70 -5.86 -7.57
N ASP A 76 1.88 -6.70 -6.97
CA ASP A 76 0.42 -6.61 -7.08
C ASP A 76 -0.15 -5.55 -6.13
N VAL A 77 0.52 -5.35 -4.99
CA VAL A 77 0.16 -4.37 -3.97
C VAL A 77 1.37 -3.94 -3.16
N ALA A 78 1.38 -2.70 -2.72
CA ALA A 78 2.30 -2.18 -1.70
C ALA A 78 1.58 -1.97 -0.37
N VAL A 79 2.17 -2.46 0.72
CA VAL A 79 1.70 -2.22 2.08
C VAL A 79 2.63 -1.22 2.77
N GLU A 80 2.08 -0.09 3.19
CA GLU A 80 2.80 1.08 3.67
C GLU A 80 2.55 1.29 5.17
N PHE A 81 3.62 1.13 5.94
CA PHE A 81 3.68 1.38 7.38
C PHE A 81 4.99 2.09 7.73
N THR A 82 5.09 3.36 7.34
CA THR A 82 6.21 4.25 7.65
C THR A 82 5.84 5.32 8.67
N ARG A 83 6.59 6.42 8.69
CA ARG A 83 6.36 7.59 9.54
C ARG A 83 5.50 8.62 8.79
N PRO A 84 4.74 9.47 9.48
CA PRO A 84 3.82 10.42 8.84
C PRO A 84 4.49 11.30 7.77
N ASP A 85 5.72 11.74 8.02
CA ASP A 85 6.52 12.59 7.14
C ASP A 85 6.98 11.90 5.84
N ALA A 86 6.92 10.55 5.77
CA ALA A 86 7.32 9.78 4.60
C ALA A 86 6.14 9.34 3.73
N VAL A 87 4.91 9.35 4.24
CA VAL A 87 3.75 8.74 3.56
C VAL A 87 3.51 9.36 2.19
N VAL A 88 3.44 10.69 2.11
CA VAL A 88 3.12 11.40 0.86
C VAL A 88 4.12 11.05 -0.24
N ALA A 89 5.41 11.16 0.04
CA ALA A 89 6.45 10.82 -0.92
C ALA A 89 6.39 9.35 -1.35
N ASN A 90 6.05 8.44 -0.42
CA ASN A 90 5.91 7.02 -0.75
C ASN A 90 4.70 6.78 -1.66
N LEU A 91 3.54 7.35 -1.33
CA LEU A 91 2.31 7.20 -2.12
C LEU A 91 2.48 7.78 -3.51
N GLU A 92 3.15 8.93 -3.66
CA GLU A 92 3.46 9.50 -4.97
C GLU A 92 4.25 8.52 -5.85
N ARG A 93 5.31 7.90 -5.32
CA ARG A 93 6.10 6.92 -6.07
C ARG A 93 5.31 5.65 -6.41
N LEU A 94 4.49 5.16 -5.49
CA LEU A 94 3.67 3.97 -5.72
C LEU A 94 2.62 4.22 -6.80
N ILE A 95 1.93 5.36 -6.74
CA ILE A 95 0.92 5.73 -7.74
C ILE A 95 1.57 5.98 -9.11
N GLU A 96 2.74 6.64 -9.15
CA GLU A 96 3.50 6.81 -10.40
C GLU A 96 3.99 5.50 -11.01
N ALA A 97 4.33 4.53 -10.17
CA ALA A 97 4.70 3.17 -10.58
C ALA A 97 3.49 2.30 -10.95
N GLY A 98 2.26 2.79 -10.78
CA GLY A 98 1.04 2.04 -11.04
C GLY A 98 0.77 0.90 -10.06
N VAL A 99 1.36 0.95 -8.86
CA VAL A 99 1.20 -0.08 -7.83
C VAL A 99 0.09 0.34 -6.85
N PRO A 100 -0.98 -0.45 -6.70
CA PRO A 100 -2.00 -0.24 -5.67
C PRO A 100 -1.38 -0.20 -4.28
N ALA A 101 -1.85 0.69 -3.41
CA ALA A 101 -1.27 0.88 -2.09
C ALA A 101 -2.31 0.73 -0.97
N VAL A 102 -1.89 0.09 0.12
CA VAL A 102 -2.59 0.06 1.41
C VAL A 102 -1.71 0.76 2.44
N THR A 103 -2.16 1.90 2.98
CA THR A 103 -1.42 2.64 4.01
C THR A 103 -2.13 2.54 5.36
N GLY A 104 -1.35 2.13 6.36
CA GLY A 104 -1.78 2.17 7.76
C GLY A 104 -1.15 3.27 8.59
N THR A 105 -0.29 4.09 7.98
CA THR A 105 0.36 5.19 8.68
C THR A 105 -0.63 6.34 8.85
N THR A 106 -0.67 6.90 10.06
CA THR A 106 -1.54 8.03 10.42
C THR A 106 -0.79 9.36 10.32
N GLY A 107 -1.48 10.50 10.49
CA GLY A 107 -0.84 11.82 10.59
C GLY A 107 -0.45 12.48 9.26
N TRP A 108 -1.03 12.07 8.14
CA TRP A 108 -0.78 12.65 6.81
C TRP A 108 -2.06 13.14 6.10
N LEU A 109 -3.24 13.01 6.72
CA LEU A 109 -4.55 13.23 6.07
C LEU A 109 -4.77 14.67 5.56
N ASP A 110 -4.01 15.66 6.05
CA ASP A 110 -4.04 17.02 5.49
C ASP A 110 -3.62 17.04 4.01
N GLU A 111 -2.85 16.04 3.56
CA GLU A 111 -2.41 15.88 2.16
C GLU A 111 -3.33 14.94 1.36
N LEU A 112 -4.40 14.40 1.97
CA LEU A 112 -5.34 13.52 1.29
C LEU A 112 -5.93 14.12 0.00
N PRO A 113 -6.35 15.40 -0.07
CA PRO A 113 -6.89 15.97 -1.30
C PRO A 113 -5.88 15.93 -2.46
N ARG A 114 -4.59 16.16 -2.17
CA ARG A 114 -3.51 16.10 -3.16
C ARG A 114 -3.31 14.67 -3.67
N ILE A 115 -3.28 13.69 -2.77
CA ILE A 115 -3.12 12.28 -3.12
C ILE A 115 -4.34 11.75 -3.87
N ALA A 116 -5.56 12.10 -3.46
CA ALA A 116 -6.78 11.73 -4.15
C ALA A 116 -6.79 12.21 -5.61
N ALA A 117 -6.41 13.49 -5.83
CA ALA A 117 -6.28 14.03 -7.17
C ALA A 117 -5.20 13.30 -8.00
N LEU A 118 -4.11 12.84 -7.36
CA LEU A 118 -3.06 12.08 -8.05
C LEU A 118 -3.55 10.68 -8.43
N VAL A 119 -4.25 9.99 -7.52
CA VAL A 119 -4.87 8.68 -7.77
C VAL A 119 -5.78 8.77 -8.99
N GLU A 120 -6.70 9.73 -9.01
CA GLU A 120 -7.63 9.94 -10.12
C GLU A 120 -6.91 10.20 -11.45
N ARG A 121 -5.92 11.11 -11.46
CA ARG A 121 -5.15 11.43 -12.67
C ARG A 121 -4.34 10.26 -13.22
N ARG A 122 -3.93 9.31 -12.38
CA ARG A 122 -3.05 8.20 -12.75
C ARG A 122 -3.76 6.85 -12.88
N GLY A 123 -5.05 6.78 -12.57
CA GLY A 123 -5.78 5.52 -12.60
C GLY A 123 -5.44 4.59 -11.41
N GLY A 124 -4.94 5.14 -10.30
CA GLY A 124 -4.43 4.37 -9.18
C GLY A 124 -5.52 3.82 -8.24
N ALA A 125 -5.06 3.09 -7.22
CA ALA A 125 -5.87 2.61 -6.11
C ALA A 125 -5.14 2.80 -4.77
N LEU A 126 -5.83 3.36 -3.78
CA LEU A 126 -5.30 3.59 -2.43
C LEU A 126 -6.35 3.24 -1.38
N LEU A 127 -5.99 2.39 -0.44
CA LEU A 127 -6.74 2.16 0.79
C LEU A 127 -5.95 2.71 1.98
N HIS A 128 -6.53 3.67 2.69
CA HIS A 128 -6.03 4.10 3.99
C HIS A 128 -6.92 3.58 5.11
N ALA A 129 -6.32 3.04 6.16
CA ALA A 129 -7.02 2.73 7.39
C ALA A 129 -6.12 3.05 8.60
N ALA A 130 -6.60 3.88 9.51
CA ALA A 130 -5.91 4.14 10.78
C ALA A 130 -6.01 2.94 11.76
N ASN A 131 -6.88 1.98 11.45
CA ASN A 131 -7.12 0.77 12.26
C ASN A 131 -7.50 -0.41 11.35
N PHE A 132 -6.79 -1.54 11.49
CA PHE A 132 -7.03 -2.78 10.75
C PHE A 132 -7.72 -3.88 11.59
N SER A 133 -8.15 -3.57 12.81
CA SER A 133 -8.93 -4.49 13.65
C SER A 133 -10.36 -4.59 13.15
N VAL A 134 -10.81 -5.82 12.88
CA VAL A 134 -12.19 -6.12 12.46
C VAL A 134 -13.22 -5.65 13.50
N GLY A 135 -12.90 -5.75 14.80
CA GLY A 135 -13.83 -5.41 15.89
C GLY A 135 -14.09 -3.92 16.13
N VAL A 136 -13.41 -3.02 15.41
CA VAL A 136 -13.65 -1.56 15.49
C VAL A 136 -14.56 -1.08 14.34
N HIS A 137 -14.95 -1.97 13.43
CA HIS A 137 -15.68 -1.65 12.21
C HIS A 137 -16.98 -2.46 12.03
N LEU A 138 -17.59 -2.90 13.14
CA LEU A 138 -18.93 -3.51 13.19
C LEU A 138 -19.96 -2.55 13.76
#